data_AF-A0A817UFG0-F1
#
_entry.id   AF-A0A817UFG0-F1
#
_cell.length_a   1.000
_cell.length_b   1.000
_cell.length_c   1.000
_cell.angle_alpha   90.00
_cell.angle_beta   90.00
_cell.angle_gamma   90.00
#
_symmetry.space_group_name_H-M   'P 1'
#
loop_
_entity.id
_entity.type
_entity.pdbx_description
1 polymer ?
#
loop_
_entity_poly.entity_id
_entity_poly.type
_entity_poly.pdbx_seq_one_letter_code
_entity_poly.pdbx_strand_id
1 'polypeptide(L)'
;MCLCDDYGSQRSANCFEFNHNMKFDCSSQSVCENEGQCFQDSSDCSKNSTYTCQPRFYGSRCQFSSNGFVLSLDTIIGYHTQPHTNIIHQPIIIKITVALTVIFMVWINQ
;
A
#
# COMPACT_ATOMS: atom_id res chain seq x y z
N MET A 1 4.54 3.19 -16.76
CA MET A 1 4.44 2.60 -15.40
C MET A 1 5.71 2.97 -14.64
N CYS A 2 5.65 3.12 -13.32
CA CYS A 2 6.85 3.37 -12.51
C CYS A 2 6.98 2.32 -11.40
N LEU A 3 8.17 1.75 -11.25
CA LEU A 3 8.53 0.92 -10.10
C LEU A 3 9.18 1.83 -9.05
N CYS A 4 8.65 1.83 -7.83
CA CYS A 4 9.33 2.46 -6.70
C CYS A 4 10.26 1.41 -6.08
N ASP A 5 11.55 1.67 -6.12
CA ASP A 5 12.56 0.87 -5.45
C ASP A 5 13.04 1.61 -4.19
N ASP A 6 13.17 0.88 -3.09
CA ASP A 6 13.61 1.39 -1.79
C ASP A 6 15.00 0.80 -1.51
N TYR A 7 16.06 1.55 -1.89
CA TYR A 7 17.45 1.15 -1.63
C TYR A 7 18.00 1.96 -0.45
N GLY A 8 17.99 1.37 0.74
CA GLY A 8 18.41 2.04 1.97
C GLY A 8 17.46 3.17 2.38
N SER A 9 17.95 4.42 2.41
CA SER A 9 17.18 5.63 2.78
C SER A 9 16.77 6.47 1.57
N GLN A 10 16.96 5.99 0.34
CA GLN A 10 16.69 6.73 -0.88
C GLN A 10 15.60 6.03 -1.69
N ARG A 11 14.52 6.77 -1.97
CA ARG A 11 13.37 6.30 -2.72
C ARG A 11 13.52 6.72 -4.17
N SER A 12 13.68 5.75 -5.07
CA SER A 12 13.87 6.02 -6.49
C SER A 12 12.72 5.44 -7.30
N ALA A 13 12.14 6.25 -8.17
CA ALA A 13 11.10 5.82 -9.09
C ALA A 13 11.73 5.56 -10.46
N ASN A 14 11.75 4.31 -10.89
CA ASN A 14 12.16 3.90 -12.23
C ASN A 14 10.92 3.82 -13.11
N CYS A 15 10.74 4.83 -13.97
CA CYS A 15 9.62 4.90 -14.89
C CYS A 15 9.99 4.36 -16.27
N PHE A 16 9.15 3.47 -16.79
CA PHE A 16 9.27 2.89 -18.12
C PHE A 16 7.95 3.04 -18.87
N GLU A 17 8.05 3.10 -20.19
CA GLU A 17 6.88 3.16 -21.06
C GLU A 17 6.12 1.84 -20.96
N PHE A 18 4.85 1.91 -20.57
CA PHE A 18 4.00 0.73 -20.38
C PHE A 18 2.78 0.84 -21.29
N ASN A 19 2.59 -0.14 -22.15
CA ASN A 19 1.49 -0.15 -23.10
C ASN A 19 0.21 -0.72 -22.45
N HIS A 20 -0.66 0.16 -21.98
CA HIS A 20 -1.93 -0.18 -21.33
C HIS A 20 -2.92 -0.94 -22.23
N ASN A 21 -2.68 -1.01 -23.54
CA ASN A 21 -3.52 -1.75 -24.48
C ASN A 21 -3.12 -3.22 -24.60
N MET A 22 -1.96 -3.62 -24.08
CA MET A 22 -1.56 -5.03 -24.02
C MET A 22 -2.25 -5.71 -22.84
N LYS A 23 -3.20 -6.59 -23.16
CA LYS A 23 -3.88 -7.47 -22.21
C LYS A 23 -3.54 -8.90 -22.58
N PHE A 24 -2.89 -9.61 -21.67
CA PHE A 24 -2.62 -11.04 -21.80
C PHE A 24 -3.60 -11.81 -20.88
N ASP A 25 -4.32 -12.78 -21.44
CA ASP A 25 -5.24 -13.62 -20.68
C ASP A 25 -4.47 -14.80 -20.08
N CYS A 26 -3.76 -14.54 -18.99
CA CYS A 26 -3.13 -15.59 -18.19
C CYS A 26 -4.20 -16.25 -17.31
N SER A 27 -4.87 -17.28 -17.87
CA SER A 27 -6.07 -17.98 -17.34
C SER A 27 -6.04 -18.52 -15.89
N SER A 28 -5.05 -18.19 -15.05
CA SER A 28 -5.00 -18.65 -13.66
C SER A 28 -4.29 -17.73 -12.64
N GLN A 29 -3.68 -16.61 -13.04
CA GLN A 29 -2.81 -15.84 -12.13
C GLN A 29 -3.24 -14.39 -11.84
N SER A 30 -3.98 -13.75 -12.73
CA SER A 30 -4.33 -12.33 -12.58
C SER A 30 -5.78 -12.13 -12.13
N VAL A 31 -6.17 -12.69 -10.98
CA VAL A 31 -7.50 -12.42 -10.43
C VAL A 31 -7.44 -11.10 -9.67
N CYS A 32 -7.58 -10.00 -10.40
CA CYS A 32 -7.97 -8.71 -9.85
C CYS A 32 -9.40 -8.82 -9.30
N GLU A 33 -9.59 -8.47 -8.04
CA GLU A 33 -10.89 -8.43 -7.39
C GLU A 33 -11.52 -7.03 -7.51
N ASN A 34 -12.80 -6.90 -7.17
CA ASN A 34 -13.52 -5.62 -7.13
C ASN A 34 -13.38 -4.78 -8.42
N GLU A 35 -13.54 -5.43 -9.58
CA GLU A 35 -13.45 -4.80 -10.90
C GLU A 35 -12.09 -4.11 -11.18
N GLY A 36 -11.03 -4.53 -10.48
CA GLY A 36 -9.67 -4.08 -10.73
C GLY A 36 -9.18 -4.49 -12.12
N GLN A 37 -8.35 -3.65 -12.73
CA GLN A 37 -7.72 -3.94 -14.01
C GLN A 37 -6.32 -4.51 -13.78
N CYS A 38 -6.10 -5.71 -14.27
CA CYS A 38 -4.80 -6.39 -14.26
C CYS A 38 -4.13 -6.15 -15.61
N PHE A 39 -2.93 -5.60 -15.57
CA PHE A 39 -2.08 -5.42 -16.75
C PHE A 39 -0.83 -6.26 -16.60
N GLN A 40 -0.36 -6.85 -17.70
CA GLN A 40 0.80 -7.72 -17.69
C GLN A 40 1.78 -7.27 -18.77
N ASP A 41 3.06 -7.22 -18.41
CA ASP A 41 4.12 -6.63 -19.23
C ASP A 41 4.73 -7.64 -20.21
N SER A 42 4.48 -8.94 -20.02
CA SER A 42 5.04 -10.02 -20.85
C SER A 42 4.02 -11.11 -21.18
N SER A 43 4.18 -11.74 -22.35
CA SER A 43 3.41 -12.92 -22.75
C SER A 43 3.78 -14.18 -21.96
N ASP A 44 4.99 -14.22 -21.41
CA ASP A 44 5.35 -15.16 -20.36
C ASP A 44 4.65 -14.69 -19.09
N CYS A 45 3.77 -15.52 -18.50
CA CYS A 45 2.96 -15.20 -17.32
C CYS A 45 3.85 -15.10 -16.07
N SER A 46 4.76 -14.13 -16.06
CA SER A 46 5.60 -13.78 -14.93
C SER A 46 4.71 -13.21 -13.83
N LYS A 47 5.00 -13.58 -12.58
CA LYS A 47 4.17 -13.28 -11.39
C LYS A 47 4.00 -11.78 -11.09
N ASN A 48 4.67 -10.91 -11.84
CA ASN A 48 4.64 -9.46 -11.67
C ASN A 48 3.57 -8.86 -12.60
N SER A 49 2.31 -8.89 -12.17
CA SER A 49 1.24 -8.14 -12.82
C SER A 49 1.14 -6.74 -12.18
N THR A 50 0.75 -5.75 -12.99
CA THR A 50 0.47 -4.39 -12.54
C THR A 50 -1.02 -4.25 -12.32
N TYR A 51 -1.40 -3.78 -11.13
CA TYR A 51 -2.79 -3.72 -10.71
C TYR A 51 -3.26 -2.25 -10.68
N THR A 52 -4.36 -1.96 -11.38
CA THR A 52 -5.07 -0.69 -11.24
C THR A 52 -6.41 -0.97 -10.56
N CYS A 53 -6.53 -0.56 -9.31
CA CYS A 53 -7.76 -0.70 -8.55
C CYS A 53 -8.74 0.42 -8.86
N GLN A 54 -10.03 0.13 -8.79
CA GLN A 54 -11.05 1.17 -8.82
C GLN A 54 -10.90 2.13 -7.63
N PRO A 55 -11.41 3.37 -7.73
CA PRO A 55 -11.44 4.30 -6.62
C PRO A 55 -12.05 3.63 -5.39
N ARG A 56 -11.37 3.74 -4.25
CA ARG A 56 -11.74 3.10 -2.98
C ARG A 56 -11.45 1.60 -2.87
N PHE A 57 -10.58 1.03 -3.71
CA PHE A 57 -10.08 -0.32 -3.53
C PHE A 57 -8.54 -0.33 -3.51
N TYR A 58 -7.95 -1.24 -2.74
CA TYR A 58 -6.50 -1.32 -2.53
C TYR A 58 -6.06 -2.76 -2.19
N GLY A 59 -4.74 -2.96 -2.07
CA GLY A 59 -4.12 -4.27 -1.87
C GLY A 59 -3.55 -4.87 -3.16
N SER A 60 -2.77 -5.94 -3.03
CA SER A 60 -2.05 -6.58 -4.14
C SER A 60 -2.95 -7.16 -5.23
N ARG A 61 -4.24 -7.33 -4.96
CA ARG A 61 -5.25 -7.84 -5.89
C ARG A 61 -6.50 -6.96 -5.92
N CYS A 62 -6.41 -5.72 -5.42
CA CYS A 62 -7.55 -4.85 -5.19
C CYS A 62 -8.62 -5.46 -4.28
N GLN A 63 -8.24 -6.37 -3.40
CA GLN A 63 -9.14 -7.18 -2.57
C GLN A 63 -9.78 -6.38 -1.43
N PHE A 64 -9.19 -5.25 -1.03
CA PHE A 64 -9.68 -4.46 0.09
C PHE A 64 -10.45 -3.24 -0.41
N SER A 65 -11.57 -2.92 0.23
CA SER A 65 -12.35 -1.71 -0.04
C SER A 65 -12.15 -0.69 1.08
N SER A 66 -12.00 0.58 0.72
CA SER A 66 -12.14 1.71 1.64
C SER A 66 -13.56 2.26 1.69
N ASN A 67 -14.50 1.66 0.93
CA ASN A 67 -15.92 2.01 1.00
C ASN A 67 -16.48 1.51 2.35
N GLY A 68 -16.75 2.44 3.26
CA GLY A 68 -17.19 2.15 4.64
C GLY A 68 -16.11 2.28 5.72
N PHE A 69 -14.87 2.61 5.37
CA PHE A 69 -13.88 3.01 6.37
C PHE A 69 -14.15 4.45 6.80
N VAL A 70 -14.73 4.60 7.99
CA VAL A 70 -14.27 5.65 8.90
C VAL A 70 -12.75 5.49 8.93
N LEU A 71 -11.97 6.49 8.51
CA LEU A 71 -10.52 6.50 8.64
C LEU A 71 -10.18 6.15 10.10
N SER A 72 -9.92 4.87 10.35
CA SER A 72 -9.57 4.43 11.69
C SER A 72 -8.20 5.02 11.99
N LEU A 73 -8.00 5.43 13.24
CA LEU A 73 -6.72 5.96 13.67
C LEU A 73 -5.60 4.97 13.31
N ASP A 74 -5.85 3.67 13.45
CA ASP A 74 -4.93 2.58 13.11
C ASP A 74 -4.52 2.58 11.63
N THR A 75 -5.43 2.89 10.70
CA THR A 75 -5.12 2.97 9.27
C THR A 75 -4.18 4.15 8.97
N ILE A 76 -4.42 5.31 9.58
CA ILE A 76 -3.58 6.50 9.40
C ILE A 76 -2.20 6.28 10.01
N ILE A 77 -2.15 5.73 11.23
CA ILE A 77 -0.91 5.39 11.93
C ILE A 77 -0.13 4.37 11.09
N GLY A 78 -0.78 3.30 10.65
CA GLY A 78 -0.17 2.25 9.84
C GLY A 78 0.42 2.76 8.54
N TYR A 79 -0.27 3.68 7.85
CA TYR A 79 0.25 4.31 6.62
C TYR A 79 1.51 5.14 6.86
N HIS A 80 1.59 5.86 7.99
CA HIS A 80 2.73 6.70 8.34
C HIS A 80 3.83 5.96 9.12
N THR A 81 3.62 4.71 9.49
CA THR A 81 4.61 3.92 10.22
C THR A 81 5.68 3.42 9.27
N GLN A 82 6.94 3.74 9.55
CA GLN A 82 8.08 3.22 8.81
C GLN A 82 8.59 1.95 9.52
N PRO A 83 8.37 0.75 8.96
CA PRO A 83 8.87 -0.47 9.56
C PRO A 83 10.40 -0.43 9.61
N HIS A 84 10.98 -1.05 10.64
CA HIS A 84 12.44 -1.12 10.90
C HIS A 84 13.13 0.20 11.26
N THR A 85 12.38 1.26 11.59
CA THR A 85 12.94 2.50 12.13
C THR A 85 12.65 2.64 13.62
N ASN A 86 13.65 3.12 14.38
CA ASN A 86 13.49 3.43 15.81
C ASN A 86 12.45 4.55 16.01
N ILE A 87 11.72 4.52 17.12
CA ILE A 87 10.65 5.51 17.46
C ILE A 87 11.15 6.96 17.35
N ILE A 88 12.43 7.21 17.67
CA ILE A 88 13.05 8.54 17.60
C ILE A 88 13.11 9.08 16.15
N HIS A 89 13.23 8.19 15.16
CA HIS A 89 13.32 8.56 13.73
C HIS A 89 11.98 8.48 13.01
N GLN A 90 10.92 8.05 13.70
CA GLN A 90 9.58 8.01 13.11
C GLN A 90 9.00 9.43 12.90
N PRO A 91 8.06 9.59 11.95
CA PRO A 91 7.39 10.86 11.70
C PRO A 91 6.65 11.38 12.94
N ILE A 92 6.51 12.70 13.02
CA ILE A 92 5.89 13.43 14.15
C ILE A 92 4.52 12.86 14.52
N ILE A 93 3.73 12.46 13.52
CA ILE A 93 2.40 11.88 13.71
C ILE A 93 2.47 10.67 14.66
N ILE A 94 3.41 9.74 14.45
CA ILE A 94 3.53 8.54 15.28
C ILE A 94 3.98 8.88 16.70
N LYS A 95 4.94 9.82 16.84
CA LYS A 95 5.40 10.27 18.16
C LYS A 95 4.26 10.84 19.00
N ILE A 96 3.40 11.66 18.39
CA ILE A 96 2.21 12.22 19.05
C ILE A 96 1.23 11.11 19.45
N THR A 97 0.95 10.17 18.55
CA THR A 97 0.06 9.03 18.85
C THR A 97 0.58 8.19 20.02
N VAL A 98 1.88 7.89 20.06
CA VAL A 98 2.51 7.14 21.16
C VAL A 98 2.39 7.90 22.48
N ALA A 99 2.64 9.21 22.48
CA ALA A 99 2.49 10.02 23.68
C ALA A 99 1.04 10.01 24.20
N LEU A 100 0.05 10.22 23.31
CA LEU A 100 -1.36 10.22 23.67
C LEU A 100 -1.81 8.86 24.23
N THR A 101 -1.41 7.76 23.59
CA THR A 101 -1.77 6.40 24.05
C THR A 101 -1.19 6.10 25.44
N VAL A 102 0.05 6.50 25.72
CA VAL A 102 0.64 6.38 27.06
C VAL A 102 -0.12 7.21 28.09
N ILE A 103 -0.46 8.46 27.75
CA ILE A 103 -1.23 9.34 28.64
C ILE A 103 -2.59 8.71 28.95
N PHE A 104 -3.33 8.26 27.93
CA PHE A 104 -4.63 7.61 28.13
C PHE A 104 -4.53 6.35 28.97
N MET A 105 -3.52 5.50 28.75
CA MET A 105 -3.33 4.30 29.57
C MET A 105 -3.04 4.63 31.03
N VAL A 106 -2.20 5.63 31.31
CA VAL A 106 -1.90 6.03 32.69
C VAL A 106 -3.14 6.62 33.35
N TRP A 107 -3.88 7.46 32.62
CA TRP A 107 -5.06 8.15 33.14
C TRP A 107 -6.25 7.21 33.42
N ILE A 108 -6.40 6.12 32.66
CA ILE A 108 -7.43 5.10 32.90
C ILE A 108 -7.14 4.22 34.12
N ASN A 109 -5.87 4.07 34.50
CA ASN A 109 -5.46 3.20 35.61
C ASN A 109 -5.33 3.94 36.95
N GLN A 110 -5.82 5.18 37.03
CA GLN A 110 -5.78 6.04 38.21
C GLN A 110 -7.20 6.34 38.69
#